data_AF-A0A6V8ILR9-F1
#
_entry.id   AF-A0A6V8ILR9-F1
#
_cell.length_a   1.000
_cell.length_b   1.000
_cell.length_c   1.000
_cell.angle_alpha   90.00
_cell.angle_beta   90.00
_cell.angle_gamma   90.00
#
_symmetry.space_group_name_H-M   'P 1'
#
loop_
_entity.id
_entity.type
_entity.pdbx_description
1 polymer ?
#
loop_
_entity_poly.entity_id
_entity_poly.type
_entity_poly.pdbx_seq_one_letter_code
_entity_poly.pdbx_strand_id
1 'polypeptide(L)'
;MSIKYWSILSFALVSSSCSAQVQTNENQSFSIADKNHDGRISFDEFEIYVRDYLREKSSFEASGFSMLSHSTQEAVLKDHFDKMDIGHKGYLLPNEWKR
;
A
#
# COMPACT_ATOMS: atom_id res chain seq x y z
N MET A 1 -3.95 22.01 -59.20
CA MET A 1 -3.09 22.19 -58.01
C MET A 1 -3.48 21.09 -57.00
N SER A 2 -2.70 20.01 -56.81
CA SER A 2 -1.49 19.91 -55.95
C SER A 2 -1.83 20.20 -54.47
N ILE A 3 -1.70 19.35 -53.44
CA ILE A 3 -0.89 18.15 -53.10
C ILE A 3 -1.59 17.43 -51.90
N LYS A 4 -1.92 16.12 -51.97
CA LYS A 4 -1.29 14.91 -51.34
C LYS A 4 -1.23 14.85 -49.80
N TYR A 5 -1.73 13.75 -49.20
CA TYR A 5 -0.95 12.74 -48.45
C TYR A 5 -1.87 11.61 -47.95
N TRP A 6 -2.00 10.55 -48.76
CA TRP A 6 -2.38 9.20 -48.34
C TRP A 6 -1.08 8.41 -48.20
N SER A 7 -0.71 8.01 -46.98
CA SER A 7 0.46 7.18 -46.60
C SER A 7 0.74 7.49 -45.12
N ILE A 8 0.82 6.61 -44.11
CA ILE A 8 1.25 5.21 -43.96
C ILE A 8 0.72 4.80 -42.56
N LEU A 9 -0.10 3.76 -42.47
CA LEU A 9 0.22 2.44 -41.86
C LEU A 9 0.52 2.44 -40.35
N SER A 10 -0.21 1.56 -39.66
CA SER A 10 0.22 0.75 -38.51
C SER A 10 0.69 1.48 -37.25
N PHE A 11 -0.03 1.31 -36.15
CA PHE A 11 0.50 1.03 -34.80
C PHE A 11 -0.73 0.84 -33.90
N ALA A 12 -1.16 -0.40 -33.72
CA ALA A 12 -0.92 -1.17 -32.50
C ALA A 12 -1.83 -0.73 -31.35
N LEU A 13 -2.59 -1.70 -30.83
CA LEU A 13 -2.83 -1.93 -29.40
C LEU A 13 -2.78 -0.67 -28.52
N VAL A 14 -3.95 -0.15 -28.16
CA VAL A 14 -4.07 0.50 -26.85
C VAL A 14 -5.36 0.06 -26.16
N SER A 15 -5.17 -1.03 -25.41
CA SER A 15 -5.60 -1.18 -24.03
C SER A 15 -7.01 -0.69 -23.69
N SER A 16 -7.94 -1.64 -23.70
CA SER A 16 -9.14 -1.58 -22.87
C SER A 16 -8.73 -1.28 -21.41
N SER A 17 -9.35 -0.24 -20.86
CA SER A 17 -9.63 -0.03 -19.43
C SER A 17 -8.46 -0.17 -18.46
N CYS A 18 -8.06 0.94 -17.85
CA CYS A 18 -8.40 1.18 -16.44
C CYS A 18 -7.82 2.53 -16.00
N SER A 19 -8.71 3.37 -15.48
CA SER A 19 -8.37 4.55 -14.69
C SER A 19 -7.31 4.21 -13.64
N ALA A 20 -6.08 4.67 -13.80
CA ALA A 20 -5.19 4.85 -12.66
C ALA A 20 -5.29 6.31 -12.26
N GLN A 21 -6.40 6.63 -11.59
CA GLN A 21 -6.63 7.92 -10.98
C GLN A 21 -5.53 8.21 -9.96
N VAL A 22 -5.04 9.44 -10.05
CA VAL A 22 -4.25 10.17 -9.07
C VAL A 22 -4.54 9.74 -7.63
N GLN A 23 -3.60 9.03 -7.01
CA GLN A 23 -3.49 8.90 -5.56
C GLN A 23 -2.02 9.11 -5.20
N THR A 24 -1.61 10.34 -4.96
CA THR A 24 -0.18 10.68 -4.91
C THR A 24 0.44 10.65 -3.52
N ASN A 25 -0.34 10.46 -2.44
CA ASN A 25 0.20 10.34 -1.07
C ASN A 25 -0.11 8.99 -0.41
N GLU A 26 -1.32 8.45 -0.61
CA GLU A 26 -1.72 7.16 0.00
C GLU A 26 -0.98 5.98 -0.64
N ASN A 27 -0.79 6.03 -1.97
CA ASN A 27 0.03 5.05 -2.69
C ASN A 27 1.49 5.02 -2.22
N GLN A 28 2.03 6.12 -1.70
CA GLN A 28 3.42 6.12 -1.23
C GLN A 28 3.55 5.35 0.07
N SER A 29 2.63 5.56 1.02
CA SER A 29 2.63 4.82 2.29
C SER A 29 2.34 3.34 2.05
N PHE A 30 1.39 3.04 1.17
CA PHE A 30 1.08 1.67 0.74
C PHE A 30 2.30 1.03 0.07
N SER A 31 2.94 1.71 -0.89
CA SER A 31 4.12 1.21 -1.60
C SER A 31 5.36 1.04 -0.70
N ILE A 32 5.44 1.74 0.43
CA ILE A 32 6.52 1.58 1.42
C ILE A 32 6.27 0.34 2.29
N ALA A 33 5.00 0.09 2.63
CA ALA A 33 4.55 -1.07 3.41
C ALA A 33 4.55 -2.36 2.58
N ASP A 34 4.05 -2.31 1.34
CA ASP A 34 4.06 -3.38 0.35
C ASP A 34 5.48 -3.59 -0.20
N LYS A 35 6.27 -4.42 0.50
CA LYS A 35 7.67 -4.68 0.18
C LYS A 35 7.81 -5.67 -0.98
N ASN A 36 6.86 -6.60 -1.08
CA ASN A 36 6.87 -7.61 -2.12
C ASN A 36 6.22 -7.12 -3.44
N HIS A 37 5.58 -5.95 -3.42
CA HIS A 37 4.88 -5.31 -4.53
C HIS A 37 3.79 -6.21 -5.13
N ASP A 38 3.11 -6.99 -4.30
CA ASP A 38 2.02 -7.87 -4.72
C ASP A 38 0.65 -7.15 -4.77
N GLY A 39 0.62 -5.88 -4.37
CA GLY A 39 -0.58 -5.05 -4.34
C GLY A 39 -1.48 -5.34 -3.14
N ARG A 40 -0.96 -5.99 -2.10
CA ARG A 40 -1.61 -6.32 -0.83
C ARG A 40 -0.60 -6.09 0.30
N ILE A 41 -1.09 -5.88 1.52
CA ILE A 41 -0.24 -5.80 2.70
C ILE A 41 -0.62 -6.96 3.61
N SER A 42 0.32 -7.88 3.77
CA SER A 42 0.20 -8.97 4.75
C SER A 42 0.44 -8.47 6.17
N PHE A 43 0.07 -9.27 7.17
CA PHE A 43 0.30 -8.94 8.58
C PHE A 43 1.78 -8.71 8.90
N ASP A 44 2.68 -9.51 8.32
CA ASP A 44 4.12 -9.39 8.54
C ASP A 44 4.67 -8.06 7.99
N GLU A 45 4.22 -7.66 6.80
CA GLU A 45 4.58 -6.37 6.20
C GLU A 45 4.03 -5.20 7.01
N PHE A 46 2.81 -5.34 7.52
CA PHE A 46 2.20 -4.37 8.41
C PHE A 46 3.00 -4.20 9.71
N GLU A 47 3.41 -5.30 10.36
CA GLU A 47 4.24 -5.25 11.56
C GLU A 47 5.55 -4.49 11.29
N ILE A 48 6.26 -4.84 10.22
CA ILE A 48 7.53 -4.18 9.86
C ILE A 48 7.30 -2.69 9.63
N TYR A 49 6.27 -2.32 8.85
CA TYR A 49 5.93 -0.93 8.56
C TYR A 49 5.64 -0.14 9.84
N VAL A 50 4.83 -0.68 10.76
CA VAL A 50 4.51 0.00 12.03
C VAL A 50 5.75 0.14 12.90
N ARG A 51 6.61 -0.89 12.98
CA ARG A 51 7.85 -0.80 13.77
C ARG A 51 8.82 0.24 13.22
N ASP A 52 8.98 0.30 11.91
CA ASP A 52 9.80 1.34 11.26
C ASP A 52 9.21 2.73 11.48
N TYR A 53 7.88 2.86 11.35
CA TYR A 53 7.17 4.11 11.60
C TYR A 53 7.35 4.59 13.05
N LEU A 54 7.20 3.70 14.03
CA LEU A 54 7.42 3.99 15.45
C LEU A 54 8.87 4.33 15.75
N ARG A 55 9.83 3.73 15.04
CA ARG A 55 11.25 4.05 15.20
C ARG A 55 11.60 5.43 14.66
N GLU A 56 11.01 5.82 13.53
CA GLU A 56 11.17 7.15 12.94
C GLU A 56 10.51 8.22 13.83
N LYS A 57 9.29 7.92 14.28
CA LYS A 57 8.51 8.76 15.18
C LYS A 57 8.96 8.49 16.61
N SER A 58 10.05 9.11 17.04
CA SER A 58 10.55 9.12 18.43
C SER A 58 9.54 9.72 19.41
N SER A 59 8.41 9.03 19.58
CA SER A 59 7.28 9.38 20.40
C SER A 59 7.34 8.55 21.68
N PHE A 60 6.83 9.12 22.76
CA PHE A 60 6.65 8.42 24.02
C PHE A 60 5.85 7.10 23.85
N GLU A 61 4.89 7.08 22.93
CA GLU A 61 4.09 5.90 22.60
C GLU A 61 4.91 4.80 21.91
N ALA A 62 5.85 5.15 21.04
CA ALA A 62 6.76 4.21 20.40
C ALA A 62 7.71 3.56 21.42
N SER A 63 8.17 4.34 22.40
CA SER A 63 8.95 3.84 23.53
C SER A 63 8.12 2.91 24.41
N GLY A 64 6.86 3.26 24.69
CA GLY A 64 5.95 2.38 25.43
C GLY A 64 5.67 1.07 24.70
N PHE A 65 5.41 1.14 23.40
CA PHE A 65 5.13 -0.03 22.57
C PHE A 65 6.33 -0.97 22.45
N SER A 66 7.53 -0.43 22.23
CA SER A 66 8.77 -1.22 22.17
C SER A 66 9.18 -1.85 23.51
N MET A 67 8.67 -1.32 24.62
CA MET A 67 8.87 -1.87 25.97
C MET A 67 7.93 -3.04 26.28
N LEU A 68 6.87 -3.23 25.50
CA LEU A 68 5.96 -4.38 25.64
C LEU A 68 6.65 -5.68 25.20
N SER A 69 6.19 -6.82 25.73
CA SER A 69 6.64 -8.12 25.25
C SER A 69 6.28 -8.34 23.77
N HIS A 70 7.06 -9.14 23.06
CA HIS A 70 6.81 -9.44 21.64
C HIS A 70 5.37 -9.92 21.38
N SER A 71 4.86 -10.80 22.25
CA SER A 71 3.49 -11.31 22.16
C SER A 71 2.42 -10.21 22.35
N THR A 72 2.70 -9.19 23.16
CA THR A 72 1.76 -8.08 23.34
C THR A 72 1.82 -7.11 22.17
N GLN A 73 3.01 -6.86 21.62
CA GLN A 73 3.18 -6.05 20.41
C GLN A 73 2.38 -6.67 19.25
N GLU A 74 2.55 -7.97 19.04
CA GLU A 74 1.85 -8.73 18.01
C GLU A 74 0.32 -8.68 18.22
N ALA A 75 -0.16 -8.87 19.45
CA ALA A 75 -1.59 -8.80 19.74
C ALA A 75 -2.21 -7.43 19.44
N VAL A 76 -1.50 -6.34 19.77
CA VAL A 76 -1.94 -4.96 19.49
C VAL A 76 -1.91 -4.68 18.00
N LEU A 77 -0.86 -5.10 17.29
CA LEU A 77 -0.77 -4.96 15.83
C LEU A 77 -1.87 -5.76 15.15
N LYS A 78 -2.15 -6.97 15.63
CA LYS A 78 -3.19 -7.84 15.08
C LYS A 78 -4.57 -7.24 15.28
N ASP A 79 -4.87 -6.72 16.48
CA ASP A 79 -6.13 -6.01 16.73
C ASP A 79 -6.28 -4.78 15.82
N HIS A 80 -5.20 -4.03 15.60
CA HIS A 80 -5.22 -2.88 14.71
C HIS A 80 -5.41 -3.30 13.24
N PHE A 81 -4.73 -4.36 12.82
CA PHE A 81 -4.84 -4.94 11.48
C PHE A 81 -6.26 -5.46 11.23
N ASP A 82 -6.84 -6.22 12.16
CA ASP A 82 -8.18 -6.79 12.06
C ASP A 82 -9.26 -5.70 11.95
N LYS A 83 -9.02 -4.50 12.53
CA LYS A 83 -9.91 -3.34 12.38
C LYS A 83 -9.86 -2.70 11.00
N MET A 84 -8.72 -2.81 10.30
CA MET A 84 -8.54 -2.28 8.95
C MET A 84 -8.90 -3.32 7.88
N ASP A 85 -8.79 -4.61 8.17
CA ASP A 85 -9.11 -5.71 7.26
C ASP A 85 -10.61 -5.90 7.13
N ILE A 86 -11.20 -5.14 6.21
CA ILE A 86 -12.62 -5.23 5.89
C ILE A 86 -12.87 -6.55 5.17
N GLY A 87 -13.49 -7.48 5.90
CA GLY A 87 -13.81 -8.82 5.41
C GLY A 87 -12.87 -9.91 5.92
N HIS A 88 -11.94 -9.60 6.84
CA HIS A 88 -11.10 -10.58 7.53
C HIS A 88 -10.38 -11.55 6.58
N LYS A 89 -9.79 -10.99 5.53
CA LYS A 89 -9.13 -11.73 4.44
C LYS A 89 -7.71 -12.15 4.81
N GLY A 90 -7.13 -11.52 5.84
CA GLY A 90 -5.75 -11.67 6.25
C GLY A 90 -4.77 -10.78 5.48
N TYR A 91 -5.26 -9.82 4.68
CA TYR A 91 -4.44 -8.87 3.93
C TYR A 91 -5.22 -7.56 3.70
N LEU A 92 -4.50 -6.44 3.67
CA LEU A 92 -5.07 -5.12 3.37
C LEU A 92 -4.85 -4.77 1.91
N LEU A 93 -5.92 -4.35 1.22
CA LEU A 93 -5.83 -3.80 -0.12
C LEU A 93 -5.53 -2.28 -0.08
N PRO A 94 -5.02 -1.69 -1.17
CA PRO A 94 -4.79 -0.25 -1.25
C PRO A 94 -6.02 0.59 -0.91
N ASN A 95 -7.22 0.11 -1.24
CA ASN A 95 -8.47 0.82 -0.94
C ASN A 95 -8.91 0.71 0.54
N GLU A 96 -8.33 -0.23 1.28
CA GLU A 96 -8.55 -0.44 2.73
C GLU A 96 -7.50 0.26 3.56
N TRP A 97 -6.37 0.58 2.94
CA TRP A 97 -5.32 1.44 3.47
C TRP A 97 -5.76 2.91 3.48
N LYS A 98 -6.75 3.24 4.31
CA LYS A 98 -7.22 4.61 4.55
C LYS A 98 -6.95 4.98 6.00
N ARG A 99 -6.17 6.04 6.18
CA ARG A 99 -5.72 6.52 7.49
C ARG A 99 -6.80 7.28 8.24
#